data_AF-A0A9W8UUS8-F1
#
_entry.id   AF-A0A9W8UUS8-F1
#
_cell.length_a   1.000
_cell.length_b   1.000
_cell.length_c   1.000
_cell.angle_alpha   90.00
_cell.angle_beta   90.00
_cell.angle_gamma   90.00
#
_symmetry.space_group_name_H-M   'P 1'
#
loop_
_entity.id
_entity.type
_entity.pdbx_description
1 polymer ?
#
loop_
_entity_poly.entity_id
_entity_poly.type
_entity_poly.pdbx_seq_one_letter_code
_entity_poly.pdbx_strand_id
1 'polypeptide(L)' 'MPLLYGEGMQAFFRLQEAIAKKHYDLSLFTWQQDPAVYGQLRGLFAKSPAEFAHFSELKIAN' A
#
# COMPACT_ATOMS: atom_id res chain seq x y z
N MET A 1 6.14 8.45 -14.29
CA MET A 1 7.05 7.38 -13.88
C MET A 1 7.31 6.54 -15.11
N PRO A 2 8.56 6.42 -15.60
CA PRO A 2 8.85 5.52 -16.71
C PRO A 2 8.67 4.08 -16.24
N LEU A 3 7.98 3.27 -17.04
CA LEU A 3 7.86 1.82 -16.86
C LEU A 3 9.26 1.23 -17.03
N LEU A 4 9.81 0.64 -15.96
CA LEU A 4 11.04 -0.13 -16.04
C LEU A 4 10.64 -1.59 -16.21
N TYR A 5 11.07 -2.21 -17.30
CA TYR A 5 10.82 -3.64 -17.53
C TYR A 5 11.56 -4.46 -16.46
N GLY A 6 10.90 -5.50 -15.94
CA GLY A 6 11.51 -6.44 -14.99
C GLY A 6 11.38 -6.09 -13.50
N GLU A 7 10.61 -5.07 -13.13
CA GLU A 7 10.48 -4.66 -11.72
C GLU A 7 9.69 -5.65 -10.84
N GLY A 8 8.80 -6.45 -11.43
CA GLY A 8 7.97 -7.41 -10.66
C GLY A 8 7.26 -6.73 -9.49
N MET A 9 7.46 -7.26 -8.27
CA MET A 9 6.86 -6.71 -7.05
C MET A 9 7.32 -5.28 -6.70
N GLN A 10 8.46 -4.81 -7.23
CA GLN A 10 8.96 -3.46 -6.99
C GLN A 10 8.16 -2.38 -7.73
N ALA A 11 7.47 -2.75 -8.82
CA ALA A 11 6.65 -1.80 -9.58
C ALA A 11 5.54 -1.19 -8.72
N PHE A 12 4.92 -2.01 -7.86
CA PHE A 12 3.87 -1.56 -6.96
C PHE A 12 4.39 -0.64 -5.86
N PHE A 13 5.57 -0.93 -5.31
CA PHE A 13 6.22 -0.05 -4.34
C PHE A 13 6.49 1.33 -4.93
N ARG A 14 7.11 1.39 -6.12
CA ARG A 14 7.37 2.64 -6.83
C ARG A 14 6.11 3.43 -7.09
N LEU A 15 5.03 2.77 -7.52
CA LEU A 15 3.73 3.41 -7.72
C LEU A 15 3.27 4.16 -6.46
N GLN A 16 3.32 3.48 -5.30
CA GLN A 16 2.96 4.10 -4.03
C GLN A 16 3.86 5.29 -3.70
N GLU A 17 5.18 5.19 -3.91
CA GLU A 17 6.09 6.33 -3.72
C GLU A 17 5.75 7.53 -4.61
N ALA A 18 5.38 7.31 -5.89
CA ALA A 18 5.01 8.42 -6.75
C ALA A 18 3.67 9.06 -6.37
N ILE A 19 2.72 8.26 -5.87
CA ILE A 19 1.48 8.80 -5.33
C ILE A 19 1.80 9.66 -4.11
N ALA A 20 2.56 9.15 -3.14
CA ALA A 20 2.97 9.89 -1.94
C ALA A 20 3.73 11.19 -2.26
N LYS A 21 4.58 11.19 -3.30
CA LYS A 21 5.34 12.38 -3.73
C LYS A 21 4.48 13.43 -4.42
N LYS A 22 3.35 13.05 -5.02
CA LYS A 22 2.49 13.95 -5.81
C LYS A 22 1.19 14.34 -5.09
N HIS A 23 0.73 13.50 -4.17
CA HIS A 23 -0.55 13.61 -3.50
C HIS A 23 -0.36 13.43 -2.00
N TYR A 24 -0.93 14.34 -1.22
CA TYR A 24 -1.05 14.22 0.23
C TYR A 24 -2.32 13.45 0.60
N ASP A 25 -2.46 12.23 0.08
CA ASP A 25 -3.61 11.38 0.33
C ASP A 25 -3.25 10.29 1.35
N LEU A 26 -3.92 10.31 2.51
CA LEU A 26 -3.70 9.35 3.59
C LEU A 26 -4.30 7.97 3.29
N SER A 27 -5.21 7.86 2.32
CA SER A 27 -5.79 6.58 1.87
C SER A 27 -4.71 5.60 1.39
N LEU A 28 -3.54 6.10 0.99
CA LEU A 28 -2.38 5.29 0.62
C LEU A 28 -1.84 4.42 1.78
N PHE A 29 -2.10 4.80 3.03
CA PHE A 29 -1.60 4.12 4.23
C PHE A 29 -2.66 3.29 4.96
N THR A 30 -3.88 3.17 4.41
CA THR A 30 -5.00 2.46 5.04
C THR A 30 -5.13 1.00 4.56
N TRP A 31 -4.07 0.43 3.98
CA TRP A 31 -4.03 -0.99 3.70
C TRP A 31 -4.09 -1.79 5.02
N GLN A 32 -4.51 -3.04 4.94
CA GLN A 32 -4.56 -3.95 6.08
C GLN A 32 -3.67 -5.16 5.82
N GLN A 33 -2.94 -5.58 6.85
CA GLN A 33 -2.15 -6.81 6.82
C GLN A 33 -2.90 -7.89 7.60
N ASP A 34 -2.79 -9.13 7.14
CA ASP A 34 -3.18 -10.27 7.95
C ASP A 34 -2.09 -10.49 9.04
N PRO A 35 -2.42 -10.28 10.33
CA PRO A 35 -1.45 -10.44 11.42
C PRO A 35 -0.92 -11.87 11.56
N ALA A 36 -1.64 -12.86 11.01
CA ALA A 36 -1.19 -14.25 11.01
C ALA A 36 -0.12 -14.52 9.94
N VAL A 37 -0.10 -13.72 8.86
CA VAL A 37 0.82 -13.88 7.72
C VAL A 37 2.07 -13.02 7.87
N TYR A 38 1.92 -11.82 8.42
CA TYR A 38 3.00 -10.87 8.59
C TYR A 38 3.16 -10.55 10.08
N GLY A 39 4.38 -10.73 10.61
CA GLY A 39 4.67 -10.39 12.01
C GLY A 39 4.39 -8.91 12.34
N GLN A 40 4.54 -8.53 13.61
CA GLN A 40 4.09 -7.22 14.11
C GLN A 40 4.79 -5.99 13.48
N LEU A 41 5.98 -6.15 12.91
CA LEU A 41 6.75 -5.05 12.32
C LEU A 41 6.58 -5.01 10.80
N ARG A 42 6.02 -3.92 10.29
CA ARG A 42 6.07 -3.64 8.84
C ARG A 42 6.34 -2.18 8.49
N GLY A 43 6.74 -2.00 7.24
CA GLY A 43 7.00 -0.69 6.64
C GLY A 43 5.73 0.02 6.17
N LEU A 44 5.91 1.29 5.77
CA LEU A 44 4.85 2.26 5.48
C LEU A 44 3.94 1.88 4.28
N PHE A 45 4.50 1.26 3.25
CA PHE A 45 3.79 0.95 2.01
C PHE A 45 3.31 -0.50 1.96
N ALA A 46 2.18 -0.72 1.28
CA ALA A 46 1.58 -2.02 1.00
C ALA A 46 2.56 -2.92 0.21
N LYS A 47 2.55 -4.23 0.47
CA LYS A 47 3.39 -5.20 -0.28
C LYS A 47 2.66 -5.72 -1.51
N SER A 48 1.33 -5.66 -1.50
CA SER A 48 0.47 -6.12 -2.59
C SER A 48 -0.80 -5.26 -2.65
N PRO A 49 -1.37 -5.02 -3.85
CA PRO A 49 -2.69 -4.39 -3.98
C PRO A 49 -3.80 -5.11 -3.22
N ALA A 50 -3.66 -6.42 -2.99
CA ALA A 50 -4.65 -7.21 -2.25
C ALA A 50 -4.84 -6.75 -0.79
N GLU A 51 -3.84 -6.07 -0.20
CA GLU A 51 -3.93 -5.51 1.16
C GLU A 51 -4.93 -4.35 1.25
N PHE A 52 -5.42 -3.83 0.13
CA PHE A 52 -6.50 -2.84 0.07
C PHE A 52 -7.89 -3.44 -0.12
N ALA A 53 -8.05 -4.78 -0.12
CA ALA A 53 -9.34 -5.42 -0.33
C ALA A 53 -10.42 -4.97 0.70
N HIS A 54 -10.00 -4.66 1.93
CA HIS A 54 -10.88 -4.17 3.00
C HIS A 54 -11.09 -2.66 3.01
N PHE A 55 -10.61 -1.92 2.00
CA PHE A 55 -10.72 -0.46 1.95
C PHE A 55 -12.17 0.04 1.98
N SER A 56 -13.12 -0.76 1.46
CA SER A 56 -14.56 -0.44 1.52
C SER A 56 -15.16 -0.49 2.93
N GLU A 57 -14.45 -1.10 3.89
CA GLU A 57 -14.89 -1.28 5.28
C GLU A 57 -14.27 -0.27 6.25
N LEU A 58 -13.67 0.82 5.75
CA LEU A 58 -13.12 1.89 6.59
C LEU A 58 -14.22 2.53 7.46
N LYS A 59 -14.41 1.97 8.65
CA LYS A 59 -15.22 2.56 9.70
C LYS A 59 -14.42 3.71 10.29
N ILE A 60 -14.83 4.94 9.97
CA ILE A 60 -14.37 6.12 10.69
C ILE A 60 -14.86 5.95 12.13
N ALA A 61 -13.92 5.78 13.07
CA ALA A 61 -14.25 5.71 14.49
C ALA A 61 -14.80 7.07 14.92
N ASN A 62 -16.03 7.07 15.44
CA ASN A 62 -16.70 8.22 16.06
C ASN A 62 -16.14 8.50 17.46
#